data_AF-A0A949IBM3-F1
#
_entry.id   AF-A0A949IBM3-F1
#
_cell.length_a   1.000
_cell.length_b   1.000
_cell.length_c   1.000
_cell.angle_alpha   90.00
_cell.angle_beta   90.00
_cell.angle_gamma   90.00
#
_symmetry.space_group_name_H-M   'P 1'
#
loop_
_entity.id
_entity.type
_entity.pdbx_description
1 polymer ?
#
loop_
_entity_poly.entity_id
_entity_poly.type
_entity_poly.pdbx_seq_one_letter_code
_entity_poly.pdbx_strand_id
1 'polypeptide(L)' 'MMDQNQMGAKCSCPHHKMGAIWIILFGLLFLLAATGVISDYVNSILWPIVVILFGLQKIFNHKCHCCNK' A
#
# COMPACT_ATOMS: atom_id res chain seq x y z
N MET A 1 10.87 -35.96 19.62
CA MET A 1 10.05 -35.06 20.46
C MET A 1 10.03 -33.72 19.76
N MET A 2 8.85 -33.11 19.65
CA MET A 2 8.44 -32.24 18.54
C MET A 2 9.15 -30.87 18.47
N ASP A 3 9.31 -30.43 17.23
CA ASP A 3 9.89 -29.20 16.70
C ASP A 3 8.88 -28.04 16.81
N GLN A 4 9.12 -27.04 17.66
CA GLN A 4 8.32 -25.81 17.75
C GLN A 4 9.19 -24.65 18.28
N ASN A 5 9.54 -23.67 17.43
CA ASN A 5 9.01 -22.30 17.54
C ASN A 5 9.65 -21.38 16.48
N GLN A 6 9.16 -21.51 15.24
CA GLN A 6 9.32 -20.52 14.19
C GLN A 6 8.53 -19.26 14.58
N MET A 7 9.09 -18.39 15.42
CA MET A 7 8.57 -17.03 15.58
C MET A 7 8.99 -16.23 14.35
N GLY A 8 8.18 -16.30 13.30
CA GLY A 8 8.39 -15.59 12.05
C GLY A 8 8.76 -14.13 12.30
N ALA A 9 10.01 -13.77 12.00
CA ALA A 9 10.51 -12.42 12.12
C ALA A 9 9.62 -11.48 11.29
N LYS A 10 8.74 -10.72 11.95
CA LYS A 10 8.01 -9.62 11.33
C LYS A 10 9.06 -8.61 10.88
N CYS A 11 9.39 -8.59 9.59
CA CYS A 11 10.19 -7.52 8.99
C CYS A 11 9.46 -6.20 9.24
N SER A 12 9.99 -5.34 10.12
CA SER A 12 9.45 -4.00 10.41
C SER A 12 9.69 -3.00 9.28
N CYS A 13 9.96 -3.52 8.08
CA CYS A 13 10.43 -2.78 6.94
C CYS A 13 9.24 -2.05 6.32
N PRO A 14 9.33 -0.74 6.04
CA PRO A 14 8.20 0.07 5.56
C PRO A 14 7.58 -0.49 4.27
N HIS A 15 8.35 -1.22 3.47
CA HIS A 15 7.92 -1.97 2.28
C HIS A 15 6.70 -2.89 2.52
N HIS A 16 6.59 -3.56 3.69
CA HIS A 16 5.45 -4.44 3.99
C HIS A 16 4.21 -3.67 4.46
N LYS A 17 4.41 -2.52 5.12
CA LYS A 17 3.32 -1.65 5.58
C LYS A 17 2.70 -0.86 4.42
N MET A 18 3.49 -0.64 3.37
CA MET A 18 3.10 0.11 2.19
C MET A 18 1.84 -0.42 1.49
N GLY A 19 1.62 -1.74 1.47
CA GLY A 19 0.40 -2.33 0.89
C GLY A 19 -0.87 -1.88 1.62
N ALA A 20 -0.85 -1.88 2.97
CA ALA A 20 -1.97 -1.41 3.77
C ALA A 20 -2.23 0.09 3.59
N ILE A 21 -1.16 0.89 3.43
CA ILE A 21 -1.28 2.34 3.17
C ILE A 21 -2.03 2.59 1.87
N TRP A 22 -1.74 1.85 0.80
CA TRP A 22 -2.49 1.99 -0.47
C TRP A 22 -3.96 1.65 -0.33
N ILE A 23 -4.28 0.55 0.36
CA ILE A 23 -5.68 0.16 0.60
C ILE A 23 -6.44 1.27 1.34
N ILE A 24 -5.82 1.86 2.36
CA ILE A 24 -6.40 2.99 3.10
C ILE A 24 -6.58 4.19 2.17
N LEU A 25 -5.58 4.52 1.36
CA LEU A 25 -5.62 5.67 0.44
C LEU A 25 -6.74 5.51 -0.61
N PHE A 26 -6.87 4.32 -1.20
CA PHE A 26 -7.97 4.02 -2.12
C PHE A 26 -9.33 4.12 -1.43
N GLY A 27 -9.47 3.52 -0.24
CA GLY A 27 -10.71 3.59 0.54
C GLY A 27 -11.11 5.02 0.91
N LEU A 28 -10.15 5.85 1.33
CA LEU A 28 -10.39 7.27 1.61
C LEU A 28 -10.85 8.01 0.35
N LEU A 29 -10.19 7.78 -0.78
CA LEU A 29 -10.51 8.46 -2.03
C LEU A 29 -11.94 8.16 -2.48
N PHE A 30 -12.35 6.89 -2.42
CA PHE A 30 -13.74 6.50 -2.69
C PHE A 30 -14.73 7.10 -1.69
N LEU A 31 -14.40 7.11 -0.41
CA LEU A 31 -15.28 7.67 0.62
C LEU A 31 -15.50 9.18 0.43
N LEU A 32 -14.43 9.92 0.11
CA LEU A 32 -14.50 11.35 -0.14
C LEU A 32 -15.30 11.66 -1.43
N ALA A 33 -15.13 10.84 -2.48
CA ALA A 33 -15.92 10.98 -3.70
C ALA A 33 -17.41 10.67 -3.44
N ALA A 34 -17.71 9.59 -2.71
CA ALA A 34 -19.09 9.16 -2.42
C ALA A 34 -19.85 10.15 -1.53
N THR A 35 -19.15 10.88 -0.65
CA THR A 35 -19.74 11.91 0.23
C THR A 35 -19.83 13.28 -0.43
N GLY A 36 -19.34 13.43 -1.68
CA GLY A 36 -19.34 14.71 -2.40
C GLY A 36 -18.40 15.76 -1.79
N VAL A 37 -17.49 15.36 -0.90
CA VAL A 37 -16.50 16.25 -0.27
C VAL A 37 -15.49 16.76 -1.29
N ILE A 38 -15.20 15.95 -2.32
CA ILE A 38 -14.39 16.32 -3.47
C ILE A 38 -15.25 16.33 -4.74
N SER A 39 -15.03 17.34 -5.58
CA SER A 39 -15.68 17.48 -6.88
C SER A 39 -15.24 16.36 -7.84
N ASP A 40 -16.13 15.98 -8.76
CA ASP A 40 -15.85 14.98 -9.80
C ASP A 40 -14.61 15.32 -10.63
N TYR A 41 -14.36 16.61 -10.87
CA TYR A 41 -13.15 17.08 -11.57
C TYR A 41 -11.89 16.74 -10.77
N VAL A 42 -11.92 16.97 -9.45
CA VAL A 42 -10.80 16.67 -8.56
C VAL A 42 -10.58 15.16 -8.47
N ASN A 43 -11.65 14.38 -8.33
CA ASN A 43 -11.56 12.91 -8.30
C ASN A 43 -11.00 12.32 -9.61
N SER A 44 -11.39 12.88 -10.76
CA SER A 44 -10.91 12.49 -12.09
C SER A 44 -9.40 12.66 -12.26
N ILE A 45 -8.79 13.60 -11.52
CA ILE A 45 -7.33 13.83 -11.51
C ILE A 45 -6.66 13.03 -10.39
N LEU A 46 -7.25 12.96 -9.19
CA LEU A 46 -6.63 12.27 -8.05
C LEU A 46 -6.47 10.76 -8.31
N TRP A 47 -7.47 10.13 -8.92
CA TRP A 47 -7.45 8.70 -9.20
C TRP A 47 -6.22 8.26 -10.03
N PRO A 48 -5.94 8.85 -11.21
CA PRO A 48 -4.75 8.50 -11.98
C PRO A 48 -3.45 8.80 -11.24
N ILE A 49 -3.37 9.88 -10.45
CA ILE A 49 -2.18 10.19 -9.64
C ILE A 49 -1.90 9.06 -8.64
N VAL A 50 -2.92 8.63 -7.90
CA VAL A 50 -2.84 7.52 -6.94
C VAL A 50 -2.36 6.24 -7.61
N VAL A 51 -2.91 5.91 -8.79
CA VAL A 51 -2.50 4.72 -9.57
C VAL A 51 -1.05 4.82 -10.04
N ILE A 52 -0.61 5.98 -10.54
CA ILE A 52 0.78 6.20 -10.97
C ILE A 52 1.74 6.01 -9.80
N LEU A 53 1.45 6.62 -8.66
CA LEU A 53 2.29 6.49 -7.46
C LEU A 53 2.34 5.04 -6.95
N PHE A 54 1.22 4.30 -7.01
CA PHE A 54 1.20 2.88 -6.67
C PHE A 54 2.07 2.05 -7.62
N GLY A 55 1.96 2.31 -8.93
CA GLY A 55 2.78 1.67 -9.95
C GLY A 55 4.27 1.94 -9.75
N LEU A 56 4.63 3.21 -9.54
CA LEU A 56 6.01 3.62 -9.26
C LEU A 56 6.54 2.91 -8.02
N GLN A 57 5.78 2.91 -6.93
CA GLN A 57 6.20 2.24 -5.71
C GLN A 57 6.45 0.74 -5.95
N LYS A 58 5.59 0.07 -6.74
CA LYS A 58 5.78 -1.35 -7.05
C LYS A 58 7.06 -1.59 -7.85
N ILE A 59 7.37 -0.72 -8.82
CA ILE A 59 8.62 -0.75 -9.60
C ILE A 59 9.85 -0.49 -8.72
N PHE A 60 9.76 0.41 -7.73
CA PHE A 60 10.89 0.72 -6.84
C PHE A 60 11.03 -0.26 -5.66
N ASN A 61 9.99 -1.02 -5.30
CA ASN A 61 10.02 -1.99 -4.19
C ASN A 61 10.79 -3.30 -4.48
N HIS A 62 11.38 -3.46 -5.66
CA HIS A 62 12.05 -4.70 -6.07
C HIS A 62 13.42 -4.97 -5.39
N LYS A 63 13.82 -4.23 -4.35
CA LYS A 63 15.18 -4.33 -3.75
C LYS A 63 15.22 -4.34 -2.21
N CYS A 64 14.35 -5.09 -1.54
CA CYS A 64 14.51 -5.33 -0.11
C CYS A 64 15.22 -6.68 0.14
N HIS A 65 16.46 -6.64 0.62
CA HIS A 65 17.23 -7.82 1.07
C HIS A 65 16.62 -8.52 2.31
N CYS A 66 15.57 -7.96 2.90
CA CYS A 66 14.98 -8.46 4.14
C CYS A 66 14.11 -9.71 3.97
N CYS A 67 13.98 -10.23 2.74
CA CYS A 67 13.39 -11.54 2.42
C CYS A 67 14.44 -12.59 2.05
N ASN A 68 15.67 -12.49 2.57
CA ASN A 68 16.63 -13.59 2.50
C ASN A 68 16.28 -14.58 3.62
N LYS A 69 15.72 -15.74 3.25
CA LYS A 69 15.61 -16.89 4.15
C LYS A 69 17.00 -17.39 4.53
#